data_AF-A0A5B8MTY5-F1
#
_entry.id   AF-A0A5B8MTY5-F1
#
_cell.length_a   1.000
_cell.length_b   1.000
_cell.length_c   1.000
_cell.angle_alpha   90.00
_cell.angle_beta   90.00
_cell.angle_gamma   90.00
#
_symmetry.space_group_name_H-M   'P 1'
#
loop_
_entity.id
_entity.type
_entity.pdbx_description
1 polymer ?
#
loop_
_entity_poly.entity_id
_entity_poly.type
_entity_poly.pdbx_seq_one_letter_code
_entity_poly.pdbx_strand_id
1 'polypeptide(L)'
;MSGTIIEDVAEFLFEDEAFGNSLETFAKENCGVFTDSDEHKLEYTELYQKYQGLFEEKLESFLSTKNYTSDQFMQACQEAAEKGDEEDMNGAFLNFLLALVDYTTFVQMMKEAAGVE
;
A
#
# COMPACT_ATOMS: atom_id res chain seq x y z
N MET A 1 -11.42 -1.99 -20.09
CA MET A 1 -10.67 -0.76 -20.42
C MET A 1 -9.25 -1.16 -20.78
N SER A 2 -8.60 -0.46 -21.71
CA SER A 2 -7.19 -0.71 -22.06
C SER A 2 -6.37 0.41 -21.44
N GLY A 3 -6.15 0.30 -20.13
CA GLY A 3 -5.20 1.13 -19.39
C GLY A 3 -3.84 0.45 -19.30
N THR A 4 -2.83 1.19 -18.88
CA THR A 4 -1.53 0.64 -18.49
C THR A 4 -1.64 -0.19 -17.21
N ILE A 5 -0.63 -1.02 -16.92
CA ILE A 5 -0.58 -1.80 -15.67
C ILE A 5 -0.72 -0.88 -14.44
N ILE A 6 -0.15 0.34 -14.51
CA ILE A 6 -0.25 1.34 -13.45
C ILE A 6 -1.69 1.79 -13.23
N GLU A 7 -2.41 2.10 -14.30
CA GLU A 7 -3.83 2.50 -14.22
C GLU A 7 -4.70 1.37 -13.68
N ASP A 8 -4.46 0.13 -14.12
CA ASP A 8 -5.19 -1.04 -13.60
C ASP A 8 -4.96 -1.26 -12.10
N VAL A 9 -3.72 -1.13 -11.63
CA VAL A 9 -3.40 -1.26 -10.19
C VAL A 9 -3.96 -0.07 -9.41
N ALA A 10 -3.91 1.14 -9.96
CA ALA A 10 -4.53 2.31 -9.33
C ALA A 10 -6.04 2.12 -9.16
N GLU A 11 -6.73 1.69 -10.22
CA GLU A 11 -8.16 1.37 -10.18
C GLU A 11 -8.46 0.34 -9.09
N PHE A 12 -7.66 -0.73 -9.02
CA PHE A 12 -7.79 -1.74 -7.97
C PHE A 12 -7.61 -1.17 -6.55
N LEU A 13 -6.56 -0.39 -6.31
CA LEU A 13 -6.29 0.13 -4.96
C LEU A 13 -7.35 1.16 -4.49
N PHE A 14 -7.98 1.90 -5.41
CA PHE A 14 -8.98 2.92 -5.07
C PHE A 14 -10.43 2.43 -5.13
N GLU A 15 -10.76 1.47 -6.00
CA GLU A 15 -12.13 1.02 -6.22
C GLU A 15 -12.45 -0.34 -5.57
N ASP A 16 -11.43 -1.16 -5.24
CA ASP A 16 -11.67 -2.46 -4.60
C ASP A 16 -11.97 -2.30 -3.11
N GLU A 17 -13.26 -2.32 -2.77
CA GLU A 17 -13.73 -2.24 -1.38
C GLU A 17 -13.15 -3.35 -0.50
N ALA A 18 -12.90 -4.54 -1.05
CA ALA A 18 -12.36 -5.66 -0.30
C ALA A 18 -10.89 -5.44 0.11
N PHE A 19 -10.10 -4.83 -0.76
CA PHE A 19 -8.73 -4.39 -0.47
C PHE A 19 -8.74 -3.36 0.66
N GLY A 20 -9.48 -2.26 0.50
CA GLY A 20 -9.55 -1.21 1.53
C GLY A 20 -10.05 -1.72 2.89
N ASN A 21 -11.08 -2.57 2.89
CA ASN A 21 -11.61 -3.20 4.10
C ASN A 21 -10.59 -4.14 4.77
N SER A 22 -9.76 -4.83 3.98
CA SER A 22 -8.69 -5.69 4.53
C SER A 22 -7.66 -4.86 5.31
N LEU A 23 -7.24 -3.71 4.77
CA LEU A 23 -6.31 -2.81 5.46
C LEU A 23 -6.94 -2.21 6.73
N GLU A 24 -8.19 -1.73 6.63
CA GLU A 24 -8.90 -1.15 7.75
C GLU A 24 -9.12 -2.17 8.89
N THR A 25 -9.49 -3.40 8.53
CA THR A 25 -9.65 -4.50 9.50
C THR A 25 -8.33 -4.84 10.16
N PHE A 26 -7.25 -4.96 9.37
CA PHE A 26 -5.91 -5.18 9.92
C PHE A 26 -5.52 -4.09 10.93
N ALA A 27 -5.79 -2.82 10.60
CA ALA A 27 -5.51 -1.70 11.47
C ALA A 27 -6.33 -1.78 12.77
N LYS A 28 -7.65 -1.98 12.67
CA LYS A 28 -8.54 -2.10 13.84
C LYS A 28 -8.17 -3.25 14.78
N GLU A 29 -7.73 -4.38 14.25
CA GLU A 29 -7.38 -5.54 15.06
C GLU A 29 -6.01 -5.40 15.74
N ASN A 30 -5.08 -4.64 15.15
CA ASN A 30 -3.70 -4.59 15.60
C ASN A 30 -3.27 -3.22 16.16
N CYS A 31 -4.11 -2.17 16.08
CA CYS A 31 -3.77 -0.82 16.55
C CYS A 31 -3.54 -0.73 18.07
N GLY A 32 -4.10 -1.65 18.86
CA GLY A 32 -4.04 -1.59 20.32
C GLY A 32 -2.64 -1.65 20.95
N VAL A 33 -1.61 -2.07 20.20
CA VAL A 33 -0.21 -2.05 20.67
C VAL A 33 0.46 -0.69 20.48
N PHE A 34 -0.09 0.14 19.58
CA PHE A 34 0.44 1.44 19.22
C PHE A 34 0.11 2.47 20.30
N THR A 35 1.09 3.31 20.58
CA THR A 35 1.02 4.36 21.60
C THR A 35 1.54 5.67 21.02
N ASP A 36 1.12 6.81 21.59
CA ASP A 36 1.62 8.14 21.23
C ASP A 36 3.15 8.27 21.35
N SER A 37 3.81 7.49 22.22
CA SER A 37 5.26 7.53 22.40
C SER A 37 6.09 7.50 21.10
N ASP A 38 7.12 8.34 21.06
CA ASP A 38 8.17 8.34 20.02
C ASP A 38 9.00 7.04 19.99
N GLU A 39 8.96 6.22 21.05
CA GLU A 39 9.69 4.96 21.09
C GLU A 39 8.92 3.85 20.35
N HIS A 40 9.51 3.38 19.24
CA HIS A 40 8.93 2.29 18.45
C HIS A 40 9.24 0.92 19.06
N LYS A 41 8.18 0.14 19.32
CA LYS A 41 8.30 -1.22 19.85
C LYS A 41 8.68 -2.20 18.75
N LEU A 42 9.37 -3.29 19.10
CA LEU A 42 9.68 -4.39 18.17
C LEU A 42 8.41 -4.98 17.52
N GLU A 43 7.31 -5.01 18.27
CA GLU A 43 5.99 -5.45 17.78
C GLU A 43 5.51 -4.65 16.56
N TYR A 44 5.90 -3.37 16.42
CA TYR A 44 5.50 -2.56 15.27
C TYR A 44 6.13 -3.09 13.99
N THR A 45 7.38 -3.53 14.04
CA THR A 45 8.07 -4.13 12.89
C THR A 45 7.46 -5.48 12.52
N GLU A 46 7.08 -6.30 13.50
CA GLU A 46 6.40 -7.58 13.25
C GLU A 46 5.03 -7.39 12.60
N LEU A 47 4.27 -6.38 13.05
CA LEU A 47 3.00 -6.02 12.44
C LEU A 47 3.17 -5.42 11.05
N TYR A 48 4.19 -4.60 10.84
CA TYR A 48 4.52 -4.05 9.54
C TYR A 48 4.85 -5.15 8.52
N GLN A 49 5.62 -6.17 8.89
CA GLN A 49 5.89 -7.32 8.02
C GLN A 49 4.60 -8.09 7.63
N LYS A 50 3.67 -8.24 8.59
CA LYS A 50 2.37 -8.86 8.31
C LYS A 50 1.52 -8.00 7.37
N TYR A 51 1.54 -6.68 7.57
CA TYR A 51 0.85 -5.72 6.72
C TYR A 51 1.40 -5.74 5.29
N GLN A 52 2.74 -5.74 5.13
CA GLN A 52 3.39 -5.88 3.82
C GLN A 52 2.98 -7.18 3.13
N GLY A 53 3.01 -8.31 3.84
CA GLY A 53 2.59 -9.59 3.29
C GLY A 53 1.12 -9.61 2.83
N LEU A 54 0.22 -8.96 3.58
CA LEU A 54 -1.19 -8.82 3.18
C LEU A 54 -1.33 -7.95 1.92
N PHE A 55 -0.59 -6.84 1.84
CA PHE A 55 -0.57 -5.99 0.66
C PHE A 55 -0.05 -6.74 -0.58
N GLU A 56 1.09 -7.41 -0.43
CA GLU A 56 1.74 -8.20 -1.49
C GLU A 56 0.84 -9.34 -1.98
N GLU A 57 0.18 -10.09 -1.09
CA GLU A 57 -0.75 -11.15 -1.46
C GLU A 57 -1.92 -10.62 -2.31
N LYS A 58 -2.52 -9.50 -1.88
CA LYS A 58 -3.65 -8.88 -2.59
C LYS A 58 -3.23 -8.36 -3.96
N LEU A 59 -2.08 -7.69 -4.02
CA LEU A 59 -1.53 -7.16 -5.26
C LEU A 59 -1.17 -8.29 -6.23
N GLU A 60 -0.49 -9.34 -5.77
CA GLU A 60 -0.14 -10.50 -6.59
C GLU A 60 -1.39 -11.21 -7.13
N SER A 61 -2.41 -11.40 -6.29
CA SER A 61 -3.69 -11.98 -6.70
C SER A 61 -4.37 -11.14 -7.79
N PHE A 62 -4.33 -9.80 -7.67
CA PHE A 62 -4.86 -8.90 -8.70
C PHE A 62 -4.08 -9.00 -10.00
N LEU A 63 -2.74 -8.90 -9.94
CA LEU A 63 -1.87 -9.00 -11.11
C LEU A 63 -2.10 -10.33 -11.85
N SER A 64 -2.16 -11.44 -11.12
CA SER A 64 -2.42 -12.77 -11.68
C SER A 64 -3.78 -12.86 -12.38
N THR A 65 -4.82 -12.23 -11.81
CA THR A 65 -6.17 -12.16 -12.41
C THR A 65 -6.17 -11.41 -13.74
N LYS A 66 -5.32 -10.38 -13.88
CA LYS A 66 -5.13 -9.61 -15.11
C LYS A 66 -4.08 -10.21 -16.07
N ASN A 67 -3.49 -11.35 -15.71
CA ASN A 67 -2.39 -12.00 -16.45
C ASN A 67 -1.09 -11.16 -16.51
N TYR A 68 -0.87 -10.31 -15.51
CA TYR A 68 0.36 -9.57 -15.32
C TYR A 68 1.33 -10.34 -14.42
N THR A 69 2.61 -10.08 -14.62
CA THR A 69 3.69 -10.56 -13.74
C THR A 69 4.21 -9.41 -12.88
N SER A 70 4.76 -9.74 -11.71
CA SER A 70 5.38 -8.76 -10.82
C SER A 70 6.53 -8.01 -11.50
N ASP A 71 7.28 -8.68 -12.38
CA ASP A 71 8.34 -8.06 -13.20
C ASP A 71 7.80 -6.98 -14.14
N GLN A 72 6.68 -7.25 -14.83
CA GLN A 72 6.02 -6.26 -15.67
C GLN A 72 5.48 -5.07 -14.88
N PHE A 73 4.93 -5.31 -13.69
CA PHE A 73 4.49 -4.25 -12.80
C PHE A 73 5.68 -3.38 -12.34
N MET A 74 6.78 -4.00 -11.92
CA MET A 74 7.99 -3.29 -11.52
C MET A 74 8.58 -2.47 -12.67
N GLN A 75 8.64 -3.02 -13.87
CA GLN A 75 9.08 -2.29 -15.06
C GLN A 75 8.15 -1.10 -15.35
N ALA A 76 6.83 -1.28 -15.26
CA ALA A 76 5.87 -0.20 -15.47
C ALA A 76 6.05 0.91 -14.43
N CYS A 77 6.32 0.56 -13.16
CA CYS A 77 6.61 1.53 -12.11
C CYS A 77 7.90 2.30 -12.39
N GLN A 78 8.97 1.63 -12.84
CA GLN A 78 10.22 2.28 -13.22
C GLN A 78 10.02 3.23 -14.40
N GLU A 79 9.35 2.78 -15.45
CA GLU A 79 9.07 3.61 -16.62
C GLU A 79 8.20 4.83 -16.27
N ALA A 80 7.22 4.66 -15.37
CA ALA A 80 6.39 5.76 -14.88
C ALA A 80 7.20 6.74 -14.01
N ALA A 81 8.11 6.25 -13.17
CA ALA A 81 9.01 7.09 -12.37
C ALA A 81 10.03 7.86 -13.22
N GLU A 82 10.49 7.28 -14.34
CA GLU A 82 11.44 7.91 -15.25
C GLU A 82 10.79 8.93 -16.20
N LYS A 83 9.53 8.67 -16.60
CA LYS A 83 8.79 9.53 -17.56
C LYS A 83 7.94 10.61 -16.88
N GLY A 84 7.53 10.39 -15.63
CA GLY A 84 6.60 11.27 -14.94
C GLY A 84 7.27 12.48 -14.30
N ASP A 85 6.74 13.67 -14.58
CA ASP A 85 6.82 14.79 -13.65
C ASP A 85 5.99 14.43 -12.41
N GLU A 86 6.39 14.85 -11.21
CA GLU A 86 5.64 14.57 -9.95
C GLU A 86 4.16 15.04 -10.03
N GLU A 87 3.86 15.97 -10.94
CA GLU A 87 2.52 16.52 -11.19
C GLU A 87 1.63 15.64 -12.09
N ASP A 88 2.16 14.60 -12.74
CA ASP A 88 1.37 13.65 -13.54
C ASP A 88 0.65 12.61 -12.67
N MET A 89 -0.52 12.14 -13.13
CA MET A 89 -1.35 11.16 -12.42
C MET A 89 -0.56 9.88 -12.05
N ASN A 90 0.36 9.44 -12.91
CA ASN A 90 1.20 8.28 -12.62
C ASN A 90 2.23 8.57 -11.50
N GLY A 91 2.80 9.78 -11.47
CA GLY A 91 3.73 10.21 -10.43
C GLY A 91 3.05 10.31 -9.07
N ALA A 92 1.84 10.89 -9.02
CA ALA A 92 1.03 10.95 -7.80
C ALA A 92 0.66 9.54 -7.30
N PHE A 93 0.30 8.63 -8.20
CA PHE A 93 -0.02 7.26 -7.85
C PHE A 93 1.19 6.48 -7.31
N LEU A 94 2.37 6.62 -7.93
CA LEU A 94 3.60 5.99 -7.43
C LEU A 94 3.97 6.51 -6.04
N ASN A 95 3.83 7.81 -5.79
CA ASN A 95 4.03 8.38 -4.46
C ASN A 95 3.05 7.81 -3.44
N PHE A 96 1.77 7.66 -3.82
CA PHE A 96 0.78 7.00 -2.98
C PHE A 96 1.15 5.55 -2.68
N LEU A 97 1.56 4.78 -3.68
CA LEU A 97 1.94 3.38 -3.52
C LEU A 97 3.17 3.23 -2.62
N LEU A 98 4.18 4.10 -2.79
CA LEU A 98 5.35 4.16 -1.92
C LEU A 98 4.99 4.51 -0.48
N ALA A 99 4.09 5.49 -0.28
CA ALA A 99 3.61 5.84 1.05
C ALA A 99 2.84 4.68 1.69
N LEU A 100 2.01 3.96 0.92
CA LEU A 100 1.21 2.85 1.42
C LEU A 100 2.07 1.68 1.94
N VAL A 101 3.26 1.49 1.35
CA VAL A 101 4.24 0.49 1.78
C VAL A 101 5.38 1.07 2.61
N ASP A 102 5.30 2.33 3.04
CA ASP A 102 6.30 2.95 3.92
C ASP A 102 5.99 2.64 5.39
N TYR A 103 7.05 2.38 6.17
CA TYR A 103 6.94 2.07 7.58
C TYR A 103 6.36 3.23 8.41
N THR A 104 6.75 4.46 8.11
CA THR A 104 6.30 5.64 8.86
C THR A 104 4.81 5.88 8.63
N THR A 105 4.37 5.81 7.37
CA THR A 105 2.95 5.90 7.01
C THR A 105 2.13 4.79 7.67
N PHE A 106 2.66 3.56 7.69
CA PHE A 106 2.02 2.44 8.38
C PHE A 106 1.85 2.74 9.88
N VAL A 107 2.91 3.17 10.58
CA VAL A 107 2.82 3.50 12.02
C VAL A 107 1.80 4.60 12.26
N GLN A 108 1.78 5.64 11.43
CA GLN A 108 0.82 6.73 11.53
C GLN A 108 -0.62 6.24 11.37
N MET A 109 -0.89 5.43 10.34
CA MET A 109 -2.21 4.82 10.12
C MET A 109 -2.67 4.00 11.33
N MET A 110 -1.77 3.23 11.94
CA MET A 110 -2.08 2.41 13.11
C MET A 110 -2.35 3.26 14.36
N LYS A 111 -1.58 4.34 14.54
CA LYS A 111 -1.79 5.33 15.62
C LYS A 111 -3.15 6.04 15.48
N GLU A 112 -3.49 6.48 14.27
CA GLU A 112 -4.81 7.07 13.96
C GLU A 112 -5.94 6.09 14.24
N ALA A 113 -5.81 4.82 13.83
CA ALA A 113 -6.79 3.77 14.10
C ALA A 113 -6.94 3.44 15.59
N ALA A 114 -5.89 3.64 16.39
CA ALA A 114 -5.94 3.52 17.86
C ALA A 114 -6.50 4.77 18.55
N GLY A 115 -6.66 5.89 17.84
CA GLY A 115 -7.02 7.18 18.42
C GLY A 115 -5.93 7.77 19.32
N VAL A 116 -4.66 7.44 19.03
CA VAL A 116 -3.49 8.01 19.70
C VAL A 116 -2.71 8.83 18.68
N GLU A 117 -2.89 10.14 18.71
CA GLU A 117 -2.13 11.10 17.88
C GLU A 117 -0.77 11.40 18.51
#